data_AF-A0A7W2HI43-F1
#
_entry.id   AF-A0A7W2HI43-F1
#
_cell.length_a   1.000
_cell.length_b   1.000
_cell.length_c   1.000
_cell.angle_alpha   90.00
_cell.angle_beta   90.00
_cell.angle_gamma   90.00
#
_symmetry.space_group_name_H-M   'P 1'
#
loop_
_entity.id
_entity.type
_entity.pdbx_description
1 polymer ?
#
loop_
_entity_poly.entity_id
_entity_poly.type
_entity_poly.pdbx_seq_one_letter_code
_entity_poly.pdbx_strand_id
1 'polypeptide(L)'
;MSPAPGRHGDATAPAHGDAPAQAPASTIKINNRALHKYDRMPAGKQTAIWQADPGADGNRLAYVHVPHDAPKRGRTARPPFTVTGPNGELLCSVQPAGGGVYDVYGGDGAALGRITRSSGRLLPWPRRVRWTVQAGGAPVGQSLTGTVGTGKGWTAMVLLSPLYFVAWAIMAAQGLVLLLIGEKDEAKKEAAWELEPPSRTQWRAAGDPEVAIDYRIGGVYRLASPRLDQRLAYAQAVLHVWDRG
;
A
#
# COMPACT_ATOMS: atom_id res chain seq x y z
N MET A 1 69.04 46.11 -2.06
CA MET A 1 68.45 45.10 -1.16
C MET A 1 66.97 45.38 -1.01
N SER A 2 66.13 44.58 -1.66
CA SER A 2 64.69 44.48 -1.41
C SER A 2 64.24 43.09 -1.90
N PRO A 3 63.63 42.27 -1.03
CA PRO A 3 63.32 40.87 -1.32
C PRO A 3 62.02 40.68 -2.09
N ALA A 4 61.88 39.47 -2.63
CA ALA A 4 60.83 38.95 -3.50
C ALA A 4 59.59 38.42 -2.70
N PRO A 5 58.61 37.71 -3.30
CA PRO A 5 57.18 37.99 -3.18
C PRO A 5 56.45 37.11 -2.14
N GLY A 6 55.41 37.68 -1.53
CA GLY A 6 54.49 36.97 -0.63
C GLY A 6 53.51 36.06 -1.37
N ARG A 7 53.38 34.84 -0.85
CA ARG A 7 52.62 33.68 -1.35
C ARG A 7 51.18 33.68 -0.82
N HIS A 8 50.27 33.13 -1.64
CA HIS A 8 49.02 32.42 -1.32
C HIS A 8 48.01 33.03 -0.34
N GLY A 9 46.93 33.57 -0.90
CA GLY A 9 45.60 33.52 -0.27
C GLY A 9 44.74 32.51 -1.01
N ASP A 10 44.60 31.31 -0.43
CA ASP A 10 43.60 30.33 -0.86
C ASP A 10 42.20 30.88 -0.54
N ALA A 11 41.41 31.12 -1.58
CA ALA A 11 39.99 31.40 -1.44
C ALA A 11 39.28 30.09 -1.08
N THR A 12 39.06 29.87 0.23
CA THR A 12 38.21 28.78 0.71
C THR A 12 36.77 29.06 0.29
N ALA A 13 36.24 28.23 -0.61
CA ALA A 13 34.83 28.23 -0.98
C ALA A 13 33.94 27.99 0.25
N PRO A 14 32.75 28.62 0.35
CA PRO A 14 31.83 28.33 1.44
C PRO A 14 31.36 26.88 1.34
N ALA A 15 31.45 26.18 2.46
CA ALA A 15 31.02 24.80 2.65
C ALA A 15 29.59 24.62 2.13
N HIS A 16 29.40 23.59 1.30
CA HIS A 16 28.09 23.07 0.95
C HIS A 16 27.30 22.84 2.23
N GLY A 17 26.18 23.54 2.35
CA GLY A 17 25.22 23.34 3.43
C GLY A 17 24.82 21.87 3.48
N ASP A 18 24.87 21.32 4.68
CA ASP A 18 24.34 20.00 5.00
C ASP A 18 22.94 19.86 4.40
N ALA A 19 22.83 18.99 3.39
CA ALA A 19 21.54 18.51 2.94
C ALA A 19 20.86 17.86 4.16
N PRO A 20 19.59 18.19 4.46
CA PRO A 20 18.90 17.55 5.58
C PRO A 20 18.92 16.04 5.37
N ALA A 21 19.45 15.32 6.36
CA ALA A 21 19.57 13.87 6.35
C ALA A 21 18.23 13.25 5.92
N GLN A 22 18.25 12.52 4.80
CA GLN A 22 17.10 11.78 4.31
C GLN A 22 16.62 10.86 5.44
N ALA A 23 15.38 11.04 5.90
CA ALA A 23 14.76 10.12 6.83
C ALA A 23 14.80 8.70 6.22
N PRO A 24 15.23 7.68 6.98
CA PRO A 24 15.38 6.34 6.45
C PRO A 24 14.03 5.81 5.97
N ALA A 25 14.05 5.11 4.84
CA ALA A 25 12.86 4.42 4.34
C ALA A 25 12.38 3.41 5.40
N SER A 26 11.13 3.52 5.83
CA SER A 26 10.52 2.64 6.84
C SER A 26 9.66 1.57 6.19
N THR A 27 9.75 0.34 6.68
CA THR A 27 8.90 -0.77 6.23
C THR A 27 7.80 -1.04 7.24
N ILE A 28 6.56 -1.11 6.77
CA ILE A 28 5.39 -1.43 7.60
C ILE A 28 4.65 -2.67 7.10
N LYS A 29 3.95 -3.34 8.00
CA LYS A 29 3.11 -4.51 7.71
C LYS A 29 1.73 -4.35 8.34
N ILE A 30 0.69 -4.64 7.56
CA ILE A 30 -0.70 -4.60 8.01
C ILE A 30 -1.30 -6.00 7.90
N ASN A 31 -1.93 -6.48 8.97
CA ASN A 31 -2.58 -7.78 8.96
C ASN A 31 -3.90 -7.73 8.17
N ASN A 32 -3.86 -8.25 6.94
CA ASN A 32 -5.00 -8.24 6.03
C ASN A 32 -6.24 -8.97 6.59
N ARG A 33 -6.05 -10.14 7.20
CA ARG A 33 -7.16 -10.98 7.70
C ARG A 33 -7.96 -10.29 8.81
N ALA A 34 -7.25 -9.57 9.68
CA ALA A 34 -7.86 -8.82 10.76
C ALA A 34 -8.70 -7.67 10.18
N LEU A 35 -8.11 -6.88 9.29
CA LEU A 35 -8.77 -5.72 8.70
C LEU A 35 -10.06 -6.10 7.93
N HIS A 36 -10.09 -7.24 7.23
CA HIS A 36 -11.30 -7.70 6.53
C HIS A 36 -12.44 -8.18 7.44
N LYS A 37 -12.14 -8.50 8.71
CA LYS A 37 -13.12 -9.02 9.67
C LYS A 37 -13.49 -7.98 10.73
N TYR A 38 -13.33 -6.69 10.43
CA TYR A 38 -13.61 -5.60 11.37
C TYR A 38 -15.03 -5.64 11.93
N ASP A 39 -16.01 -6.08 11.13
CA ASP A 39 -17.42 -6.24 11.50
C ASP A 39 -17.65 -7.36 12.52
N ARG A 40 -16.71 -8.31 12.61
CA ARG A 40 -16.74 -9.47 13.52
C ARG A 40 -15.73 -9.33 14.66
N MET A 41 -15.04 -8.20 14.75
CA MET A 41 -14.12 -7.97 15.84
C MET A 41 -14.90 -7.63 17.12
N PRO A 42 -14.52 -8.23 18.27
CA PRO A 42 -15.01 -7.79 19.57
C PRO A 42 -14.76 -6.29 19.76
N ALA A 43 -15.68 -5.60 20.44
CA ALA A 43 -15.51 -4.21 20.81
C ALA A 43 -14.14 -4.01 21.49
N GLY A 44 -13.38 -3.02 21.04
CA GLY A 44 -12.03 -2.72 21.54
C GLY A 44 -10.88 -3.50 20.88
N LYS A 45 -11.15 -4.47 20.00
CA LYS A 45 -10.10 -5.16 19.24
C LYS A 45 -9.73 -4.34 17.99
N GLN A 46 -8.45 -4.00 17.88
CA GLN A 46 -7.92 -3.10 16.85
C GLN A 46 -6.99 -3.83 15.89
N THR A 47 -6.87 -3.35 14.65
CA THR A 47 -5.88 -3.87 13.71
C THR A 47 -4.59 -3.06 13.83
N ALA A 48 -3.50 -3.72 14.23
CA ALA A 48 -2.20 -3.04 14.36
C ALA A 48 -1.47 -2.90 13.01
N ILE A 49 -0.79 -1.77 12.86
CA ILE A 49 0.24 -1.49 11.86
C ILE A 49 1.59 -1.77 12.53
N TRP A 50 2.35 -2.69 11.96
CA TRP A 50 3.62 -3.15 12.52
C TRP A 50 4.79 -2.57 11.76
N GLN A 51 5.89 -2.34 12.45
CA GLN A 51 7.18 -2.17 11.80
C GLN A 51 7.68 -3.53 11.29
N ALA A 52 8.29 -3.51 10.10
CA ALA A 52 8.80 -4.70 9.43
C ALA A 52 10.24 -4.48 8.90
N ASP A 53 10.99 -3.58 9.54
CA ASP A 53 12.39 -3.36 9.22
C ASP A 53 13.24 -4.51 9.79
N PRO A 54 14.32 -4.92 9.10
CA PRO A 54 15.20 -5.99 9.57
C PRO A 54 15.75 -5.66 10.97
N GLY A 55 15.34 -6.44 11.99
CA GLY A 55 15.75 -6.23 13.38
C GLY A 55 14.75 -5.46 14.26
N ALA A 56 13.65 -4.95 13.70
CA ALA A 56 12.56 -4.29 14.43
C ALA A 56 11.21 -5.02 14.29
N ASP A 57 11.26 -6.29 13.83
CA ASP A 57 10.07 -7.12 13.61
C ASP A 57 9.25 -7.24 14.91
N GLY A 58 8.05 -6.68 14.89
CA GLY A 58 7.08 -6.81 15.98
C GLY A 58 6.81 -5.54 16.78
N ASN A 59 7.46 -4.40 16.49
CA ASN A 59 7.03 -3.15 17.12
C ASN A 59 5.72 -2.64 16.52
N ARG A 60 4.78 -2.22 17.37
CA ARG A 60 3.48 -1.68 16.93
C ARG A 60 3.62 -0.19 16.73
N LEU A 61 3.44 0.25 15.49
CA LEU A 61 3.56 1.66 15.10
C LEU A 61 2.25 2.42 15.25
N ALA A 62 1.12 1.75 14.99
CA ALA A 62 -0.19 2.36 15.06
C ALA A 62 -1.30 1.30 15.15
N TYR A 63 -2.51 1.75 15.48
CA TYR A 63 -3.72 0.94 15.56
C TYR A 63 -4.82 1.56 14.69
N VAL A 64 -5.51 0.72 13.95
CA VAL A 64 -6.64 1.09 13.11
C VAL A 64 -7.93 0.77 13.85
N HIS A 65 -8.79 1.78 13.96
CA HIS A 65 -10.10 1.68 14.59
C HIS A 65 -11.18 1.94 13.56
N VAL A 66 -12.15 1.05 13.53
CA VAL A 66 -13.31 1.15 12.63
C VAL A 66 -14.54 1.22 13.52
N PRO A 67 -15.41 2.23 13.36
CA PRO A 67 -16.64 2.32 14.12
C PRO A 67 -17.48 1.04 13.98
N HIS A 68 -18.11 0.59 15.07
CA HIS A 68 -18.85 -0.68 15.06
C HIS A 68 -20.17 -0.60 14.28
N ASP A 69 -20.71 0.61 14.15
CA ASP A 69 -21.86 0.98 13.34
C ASP A 69 -21.51 1.19 11.85
N ALA A 70 -20.24 1.02 11.48
CA ALA A 70 -19.80 1.12 10.09
C ALA A 70 -20.61 0.21 9.17
N PRO A 71 -20.97 0.69 7.96
CA PRO A 71 -21.80 -0.07 7.03
C PRO A 71 -21.14 -1.40 6.67
N LYS A 72 -21.89 -2.49 6.86
CA LYS A 72 -21.42 -3.85 6.57
C LYS A 72 -21.15 -3.98 5.07
N ARG A 73 -19.89 -4.27 4.74
CA ARG A 73 -19.41 -4.86 3.48
C ARG A 73 -20.18 -4.38 2.22
N GLY A 74 -19.95 -3.13 1.82
CA GLY A 74 -20.29 -2.65 0.46
C GLY A 74 -19.11 -2.82 -0.50
N ARG A 75 -19.38 -3.17 -1.77
CA ARG A 75 -18.35 -3.19 -2.85
C ARG A 75 -17.89 -1.79 -3.28
N THR A 76 -18.59 -0.75 -2.85
CA THR A 76 -18.52 0.60 -3.44
C THR A 76 -17.85 1.66 -2.56
N ALA A 77 -17.88 1.54 -1.23
CA ALA A 77 -17.22 2.47 -0.32
C ALA A 77 -16.70 1.77 0.94
N ARG A 78 -15.48 2.12 1.37
CA ARG A 78 -14.92 1.68 2.65
C ARG A 78 -15.45 2.56 3.77
N PRO A 79 -15.67 2.00 4.97
CA PRO A 79 -16.17 2.78 6.10
C PRO A 79 -15.14 3.82 6.54
N PRO A 80 -15.57 4.87 7.26
CA PRO A 80 -14.66 5.76 7.95
C PRO A 80 -13.84 4.97 8.99
N PHE A 81 -12.62 5.42 9.24
CA PHE A 81 -11.74 4.82 10.24
C PHE A 81 -10.77 5.84 10.80
N THR A 82 -10.21 5.55 11.96
CA THR A 82 -9.15 6.35 12.58
C THR A 82 -7.90 5.51 12.78
N VAL A 83 -6.75 6.17 12.76
CA VAL A 83 -5.45 5.59 13.07
C VAL A 83 -4.91 6.28 14.30
N THR A 84 -4.62 5.52 15.35
CA THR A 84 -3.98 6.02 16.57
C THR A 84 -2.56 5.51 16.68
N GLY A 85 -1.69 6.24 17.35
CA GLY A 85 -0.35 5.78 17.67
C GLY A 85 -0.35 4.75 18.80
N PRO A 86 0.83 4.26 19.20
CA PRO A 86 0.96 3.21 20.20
C PRO A 86 0.48 3.63 21.58
N ASN A 87 0.47 4.95 21.88
CA ASN A 87 0.03 5.50 23.16
C ASN A 87 -1.43 6.00 23.12
N GLY A 88 -2.16 5.72 22.04
CA GLY A 88 -3.57 6.10 21.87
C GLY A 88 -3.79 7.51 21.30
N GLU A 89 -2.72 8.23 20.95
CA GLU A 89 -2.81 9.53 20.29
C GLU A 89 -3.45 9.40 18.90
N LEU A 90 -4.37 10.29 18.55
CA LEU A 90 -4.97 10.27 17.21
C LEU A 90 -3.94 10.76 16.19
N LEU A 91 -3.54 9.91 15.25
CA LEU A 91 -2.61 10.28 14.17
C LEU A 91 -3.37 10.86 12.99
N CYS A 92 -4.39 10.13 12.52
CA CYS A 92 -5.26 10.60 11.45
C CYS A 92 -6.67 9.99 11.52
N SER A 93 -7.62 10.68 10.91
CA SER A 93 -8.96 10.19 10.63
C SER A 93 -9.22 10.20 9.12
N VAL A 94 -9.95 9.19 8.65
CA VAL A 94 -10.24 9.00 7.23
C VAL A 94 -11.75 8.97 7.05
N GLN A 95 -12.25 9.87 6.21
CA GLN A 95 -13.67 10.05 5.97
C GLN A 95 -13.98 9.78 4.49
N PRO A 96 -15.00 8.94 4.17
CA PRO A 96 -15.42 8.75 2.80
C PRO A 96 -16.14 10.00 2.27
N ALA A 97 -15.66 10.54 1.16
CA ALA A 97 -16.30 11.66 0.44
C ALA A 97 -17.20 11.17 -0.72
N GLY A 98 -17.29 9.85 -0.92
CA GLY A 98 -18.10 9.22 -1.97
C GLY A 98 -17.30 8.85 -3.22
N GLY A 99 -17.85 7.95 -4.04
CA GLY A 99 -17.24 7.57 -5.33
C GLY A 99 -15.82 6.98 -5.26
N GLY A 100 -15.42 6.41 -4.11
CA GLY A 100 -14.05 5.93 -3.87
C GLY A 100 -13.05 7.03 -3.48
N VAL A 101 -13.53 8.24 -3.15
CA VAL A 101 -12.73 9.34 -2.61
C VAL A 101 -12.78 9.31 -1.08
N TYR A 102 -11.64 9.57 -0.46
CA TYR A 102 -11.45 9.61 0.99
C TYR A 102 -10.64 10.85 1.35
N ASP A 103 -11.18 11.67 2.25
CA ASP A 103 -10.46 12.79 2.83
C ASP A 103 -9.77 12.33 4.12
N VAL A 104 -8.53 12.77 4.30
CA VAL A 104 -7.66 12.38 5.41
C VAL A 104 -7.33 13.62 6.22
N TYR A 105 -7.64 13.56 7.52
CA TYR A 105 -7.41 14.64 8.47
C TYR A 105 -6.43 14.19 9.54
N GLY A 106 -5.63 15.11 10.08
CA GLY A 106 -4.72 14.87 11.18
C GLY A 106 -5.46 14.73 12.51
N GLY A 107 -4.73 14.36 13.56
CA GLY A 107 -5.28 14.33 14.92
C GLY A 107 -5.74 15.70 15.44
N ASP A 108 -5.22 16.77 14.84
CA ASP A 108 -5.60 18.17 15.05
C ASP A 108 -6.82 18.60 14.20
N GLY A 109 -7.33 17.73 13.34
CA GLY A 109 -8.40 18.03 12.39
C GLY A 109 -7.94 18.74 11.12
N ALA A 110 -6.66 19.04 10.95
CA ALA A 110 -6.13 19.67 9.74
C ALA A 110 -6.21 18.70 8.55
N ALA A 111 -6.55 19.19 7.36
CA ALA A 111 -6.60 18.35 6.17
C ALA A 111 -5.18 17.93 5.73
N LEU A 112 -4.87 16.64 5.87
CA LEU A 112 -3.59 16.06 5.47
C LEU A 112 -3.55 15.72 3.98
N GLY A 113 -4.70 15.41 3.38
CA GLY A 113 -4.76 15.06 1.97
C GLY A 113 -6.02 14.33 1.56
N ARG A 114 -6.01 13.88 0.30
CA ARG A 114 -7.09 13.15 -0.34
C ARG A 114 -6.57 11.89 -1.01
N ILE A 115 -7.28 10.79 -0.81
CA ILE A 115 -7.01 9.50 -1.43
C ILE A 115 -8.18 9.15 -2.35
N THR A 116 -7.89 8.81 -3.60
CA THR A 116 -8.93 8.42 -4.56
C THR A 116 -8.63 7.04 -5.12
N ARG A 117 -9.64 6.18 -5.07
CA ARG A 117 -9.70 4.90 -5.76
C ARG A 117 -10.49 5.05 -7.05
N SER A 118 -9.85 4.74 -8.16
CA SER A 118 -10.50 4.68 -9.47
C SER A 118 -10.45 3.25 -10.01
N SER A 119 -11.60 2.72 -10.43
CA SER A 119 -11.65 1.48 -11.20
C SER A 119 -11.09 1.77 -12.60
N GLY A 120 -10.08 1.00 -13.03
CA GLY A 120 -9.51 1.14 -14.37
C GLY A 120 -10.57 1.01 -15.47
N ARG A 121 -10.33 1.70 -16.61
CA ARG A 121 -11.24 1.71 -17.76
C ARG A 121 -11.42 0.31 -18.35
N LEU A 122 -12.60 0.07 -18.92
CA LEU A 122 -12.90 -1.10 -19.75
C LEU A 122 -12.09 -1.02 -21.07
N LEU A 123 -11.49 -2.16 -21.45
CA LEU A 123 -10.76 -2.47 -22.69
C LEU A 123 -9.35 -1.88 -22.89
N PRO A 124 -8.39 -2.63 -23.49
CA PRO A 124 -8.28 -4.09 -23.68
C PRO A 124 -7.49 -4.78 -22.54
N TRP A 125 -7.06 -4.04 -21.52
CA TRP A 125 -6.26 -4.57 -20.40
C TRP A 125 -7.14 -4.93 -19.19
N PRO A 126 -6.72 -5.89 -18.33
CA PRO A 126 -7.45 -6.24 -17.12
C PRO A 126 -7.70 -4.99 -16.27
N ARG A 127 -8.90 -4.88 -15.66
CA ARG A 127 -9.31 -3.74 -14.81
C ARG A 127 -8.28 -3.50 -13.70
N ARG A 128 -7.34 -2.57 -13.92
CA ARG A 128 -6.36 -2.21 -12.90
C ARG A 128 -6.94 -1.13 -12.01
N VAL A 129 -7.07 -1.42 -10.73
CA VAL A 129 -7.41 -0.38 -9.76
C VAL A 129 -6.25 0.61 -9.71
N ARG A 130 -6.58 1.89 -9.84
CA ARG A 130 -5.63 2.99 -9.72
C ARG A 130 -5.96 3.77 -8.45
N TRP A 131 -4.93 3.95 -7.63
CA TRP A 131 -4.95 4.74 -6.42
C TRP A 131 -4.19 6.03 -6.65
N THR A 132 -4.75 7.15 -6.20
CA THR A 132 -4.06 8.44 -6.20
C THR A 132 -4.07 9.02 -4.80
N VAL A 133 -2.92 9.52 -4.36
CA VAL A 133 -2.74 10.19 -3.06
C VAL A 133 -2.31 11.62 -3.35
N GLN A 134 -3.04 12.60 -2.82
CA GLN A 134 -2.73 14.01 -2.93
C GLN A 134 -2.53 14.58 -1.52
N ALA A 135 -1.36 15.14 -1.24
CA ALA A 135 -1.08 15.79 0.04
C ALA A 135 -1.81 17.15 0.13
N GLY A 136 -2.21 17.54 1.34
CA GLY A 136 -2.80 18.84 1.64
C GLY A 136 -1.84 19.97 1.32
N GLY A 137 -2.31 20.99 0.60
CA GLY A 137 -1.49 22.12 0.16
C GLY A 137 -0.63 21.88 -1.08
N ALA A 138 -0.60 20.65 -1.63
CA ALA A 138 0.15 20.37 -2.85
C ALA A 138 -0.59 20.86 -4.11
N PRO A 139 0.11 21.43 -5.11
CA PRO A 139 -0.49 21.82 -6.38
C PRO A 139 -1.16 20.64 -7.09
N VAL A 140 -2.24 20.92 -7.82
CA VAL A 140 -2.91 19.95 -8.70
C VAL A 140 -1.90 19.44 -9.73
N GLY A 141 -1.40 18.22 -9.54
CA GLY A 141 -0.35 17.63 -10.38
C GLY A 141 0.75 16.90 -9.61
N GLN A 142 0.96 17.21 -8.33
CA GLN A 142 1.92 16.48 -7.46
C GLN A 142 1.31 15.26 -6.77
N SER A 143 0.27 14.67 -7.34
CA SER A 143 -0.37 13.48 -6.79
C SER A 143 0.50 12.23 -7.02
N LEU A 144 0.66 11.41 -5.99
CA LEU A 144 1.26 10.10 -6.12
C LEU A 144 0.24 9.12 -6.72
N THR A 145 0.59 8.49 -7.84
CA THR A 145 -0.26 7.48 -8.47
C THR A 145 0.33 6.09 -8.29
N GLY A 146 -0.49 5.14 -7.84
CA GLY A 146 -0.17 3.71 -7.79
C GLY A 146 -1.16 2.87 -8.60
N THR A 147 -0.64 2.02 -9.49
CA THR A 147 -1.44 1.06 -10.27
C THR A 147 -1.18 -0.34 -9.77
N VAL A 148 -2.24 -1.12 -9.57
CA VAL A 148 -2.14 -2.51 -9.12
C VAL A 148 -1.48 -3.41 -10.17
N GLY A 149 -0.38 -4.05 -9.77
CA GLY A 149 0.42 -4.94 -10.58
C GLY A 149 1.36 -4.20 -11.54
N THR A 150 2.60 -4.68 -11.66
CA THR A 150 3.56 -4.10 -12.61
C THR A 150 3.20 -4.50 -14.04
N GLY A 151 3.50 -3.63 -15.02
CA GLY A 151 3.33 -3.97 -16.44
C GLY A 151 3.97 -5.32 -16.79
N LYS A 152 5.23 -5.52 -16.38
CA LYS A 152 5.98 -6.76 -16.55
C LYS A 152 5.32 -7.98 -15.90
N GLY A 153 4.81 -7.83 -14.67
CA GLY A 153 4.14 -8.93 -13.96
C GLY A 153 2.87 -9.36 -14.67
N TRP A 154 2.10 -8.40 -15.18
CA TRP A 154 0.92 -8.69 -16.00
C TRP A 154 1.28 -9.30 -17.36
N THR A 155 2.34 -8.83 -18.03
CA THR A 155 2.81 -9.45 -19.28
C THR A 155 3.21 -10.90 -19.06
N ALA A 156 3.97 -11.19 -17.99
CA ALA A 156 4.34 -12.56 -17.63
C ALA A 156 3.10 -13.41 -17.33
N MET A 157 2.15 -12.89 -16.55
CA MET A 157 0.89 -13.59 -16.26
C MET A 157 0.10 -13.93 -17.54
N VAL A 158 0.00 -13.00 -18.49
CA VAL A 158 -0.69 -13.23 -19.76
C VAL A 158 0.04 -14.27 -20.63
N LEU A 159 1.37 -14.26 -20.64
CA LEU A 159 2.17 -15.24 -21.39
C LEU A 159 2.12 -16.64 -20.76
N LEU A 160 2.04 -16.73 -19.43
CA LEU A 160 1.99 -17.98 -18.67
C LEU A 160 0.56 -18.53 -18.52
N SER A 161 -0.47 -17.71 -18.75
CA SER A 161 -1.87 -18.11 -18.56
C SER A 161 -2.31 -19.31 -19.40
N PRO A 162 -1.87 -19.51 -20.67
CA PRO A 162 -2.28 -20.68 -21.44
C PRO A 162 -1.75 -21.98 -20.82
N LEU A 163 -0.50 -21.97 -20.35
CA LEU A 163 0.12 -23.13 -19.70
C LEU A 163 -0.57 -23.46 -18.38
N TYR A 164 -0.87 -22.43 -17.59
CA TYR A 164 -1.60 -22.58 -16.34
C TYR A 164 -3.01 -23.13 -16.57
N PHE A 165 -3.71 -22.67 -17.61
CA PHE A 165 -5.03 -23.18 -17.96
C PHE A 165 -5.01 -24.67 -18.32
N VAL A 166 -3.99 -25.11 -19.07
CA VAL A 166 -3.80 -26.54 -19.40
C VAL A 166 -3.55 -27.36 -18.14
N ALA A 167 -2.66 -26.90 -17.25
CA ALA A 167 -2.38 -27.59 -15.99
C ALA A 167 -3.63 -27.68 -15.09
N TRP A 168 -4.38 -26.57 -14.98
CA TRP A 168 -5.65 -26.54 -14.24
C TRP A 168 -6.67 -27.52 -14.82
N ALA A 169 -6.81 -27.58 -16.15
CA ALA A 169 -7.74 -28.50 -16.81
C ALA A 169 -7.40 -29.97 -16.56
N ILE A 170 -6.11 -30.33 -16.56
CA ILE A 170 -5.65 -31.69 -16.24
C ILE A 170 -6.00 -32.04 -14.78
N MET A 171 -5.69 -31.15 -13.84
CA MET A 171 -6.00 -31.37 -12.41
C MET A 171 -7.51 -31.41 -12.16
N ALA A 172 -8.30 -30.56 -12.81
CA ALA A 172 -9.75 -30.58 -12.70
C ALA A 172 -10.33 -31.90 -13.23
N ALA A 173 -9.76 -32.45 -14.31
CA ALA A 173 -10.13 -33.77 -14.80
C ALA A 173 -9.75 -34.89 -13.81
N GLN A 174 -8.57 -34.83 -13.18
CA GLN A 174 -8.16 -35.76 -12.12
C GLN A 174 -9.08 -35.68 -10.89
N GLY A 175 -9.39 -34.47 -10.42
CA GLY A 175 -10.33 -34.25 -9.34
C GLY A 175 -11.73 -34.77 -9.66
N LEU A 176 -12.18 -34.65 -10.92
CA LEU A 176 -13.44 -35.24 -11.37
C LEU A 176 -13.41 -36.77 -11.31
N VAL A 177 -12.30 -37.40 -11.71
CA VAL A 177 -12.10 -38.85 -11.61
C VAL A 177 -12.10 -39.31 -10.15
N LEU A 178 -11.40 -38.62 -9.24
CA LEU A 178 -11.41 -38.93 -7.80
C LEU A 178 -12.80 -38.75 -7.19
N LEU A 179 -13.54 -37.73 -7.62
CA LEU A 179 -14.90 -37.46 -7.16
C LEU A 179 -15.89 -38.53 -7.65
N LEU A 180 -15.67 -39.12 -8.84
CA LEU A 180 -16.39 -40.30 -9.33
C LEU A 180 -16.04 -41.58 -8.56
N ILE A 181 -14.82 -41.69 -8.01
CA ILE A 181 -14.36 -42.83 -7.19
C ILE A 181 -14.84 -42.71 -5.72
N GLY A 182 -15.32 -41.54 -5.30
CA GLY A 182 -15.96 -41.33 -3.98
C GLY A 182 -15.08 -40.64 -2.93
N GLU A 183 -13.84 -40.28 -3.26
CA GLU A 183 -12.91 -39.58 -2.34
C GLU A 183 -13.11 -38.06 -2.40
N LYS A 184 -14.16 -37.61 -1.70
CA LYS A 184 -14.67 -36.23 -1.74
C LYS A 184 -13.76 -35.20 -1.08
N ASP A 185 -12.93 -35.61 -0.11
CA ASP A 185 -12.08 -34.72 0.68
C ASP A 185 -10.70 -34.46 0.05
N GLU A 186 -10.18 -35.37 -0.77
CA GLU A 186 -8.93 -35.22 -1.53
C GLU A 186 -9.15 -34.32 -2.76
N ALA A 187 -10.27 -34.50 -3.47
CA ALA A 187 -10.62 -33.74 -4.66
C ALA A 187 -10.72 -32.22 -4.44
N LYS A 188 -11.04 -31.76 -3.22
CA LYS A 188 -11.11 -30.33 -2.87
C LYS A 188 -9.74 -29.67 -2.67
N LYS A 189 -8.72 -30.43 -2.29
CA LYS A 189 -7.38 -29.90 -2.01
C LYS A 189 -6.56 -29.72 -3.30
N GLU A 190 -6.73 -30.62 -4.26
CA GLU A 190 -5.98 -30.59 -5.52
C GLU A 190 -6.49 -29.55 -6.53
N ALA A 191 -7.77 -29.16 -6.44
CA ALA A 191 -8.39 -28.17 -7.32
C ALA A 191 -8.00 -26.70 -7.02
N ALA A 192 -7.29 -26.45 -5.91
CA ALA A 192 -7.12 -25.11 -5.35
C ALA A 192 -5.73 -24.50 -5.63
N TRP A 193 -5.20 -24.68 -6.83
CA TRP A 193 -4.15 -23.78 -7.30
C TRP A 193 -4.83 -22.50 -7.77
N GLU A 194 -4.78 -21.43 -6.99
CA GLU A 194 -5.15 -20.09 -7.43
C GLU A 194 -3.88 -19.30 -7.77
N LEU A 195 -3.67 -19.00 -9.06
CA LEU A 195 -2.60 -18.08 -9.46
C LEU A 195 -2.98 -16.66 -8.98
N GLU A 196 -2.39 -16.24 -7.86
CA GLU A 196 -2.66 -14.91 -7.34
C GLU A 196 -2.16 -13.84 -8.34
N PRO A 197 -3.01 -12.89 -8.74
CA PRO A 197 -2.62 -11.88 -9.73
C PRO A 197 -1.47 -11.01 -9.20
N PRO A 198 -0.68 -10.38 -10.10
CA PRO A 198 0.40 -9.49 -9.73
C PRO A 198 -0.06 -8.42 -8.73
N SER A 199 0.41 -8.50 -7.49
CA SER A 199 -0.11 -7.68 -6.39
C SER A 199 0.75 -6.46 -6.07
N ARG A 200 1.98 -6.38 -6.58
CA ARG A 200 2.89 -5.25 -6.32
C ARG A 200 2.29 -3.93 -6.81
N THR A 201 2.30 -2.90 -5.97
CA THR A 201 1.74 -1.57 -6.30
C THR A 201 2.72 -0.49 -5.88
N GLN A 202 3.07 0.40 -6.80
CA GLN A 202 4.08 1.43 -6.58
C GLN A 202 3.49 2.81 -6.80
N TRP A 203 3.44 3.63 -5.75
CA TRP A 203 3.00 5.01 -5.81
C TRP A 203 4.18 5.92 -6.09
N ARG A 204 4.08 6.70 -7.17
CA ARG A 204 5.11 7.67 -7.60
C ARG A 204 4.47 8.96 -8.08
N ALA A 205 5.19 10.07 -7.96
CA ALA A 205 4.77 11.33 -8.58
C ALA A 205 4.97 11.25 -10.09
N ALA A 206 4.22 12.06 -10.85
CA ALA A 206 4.39 12.12 -12.30
C ALA A 206 5.77 12.72 -12.63
N GLY A 207 6.55 12.01 -13.45
CA GLY A 207 7.91 12.44 -13.84
C GLY A 207 9.00 12.16 -12.80
N ASP A 208 8.66 11.61 -11.64
CA ASP A 208 9.62 11.27 -10.59
C ASP A 208 9.97 9.77 -10.63
N PRO A 209 11.26 9.39 -10.76
CA PRO A 209 11.68 8.00 -10.64
C PRO A 209 11.54 7.45 -9.21
N GLU A 210 11.46 8.31 -8.20
CA GLU A 210 11.34 7.92 -6.79
C GLU A 210 9.96 7.33 -6.48
N VAL A 211 9.96 6.16 -5.84
CA VAL A 211 8.74 5.48 -5.39
C VAL A 211 8.49 5.86 -3.93
N ALA A 212 7.42 6.61 -3.68
CA ALA A 212 7.06 7.05 -2.34
C ALA A 212 6.50 5.92 -1.47
N ILE A 213 5.67 5.05 -2.07
CA ILE A 213 5.13 3.84 -1.41
C ILE A 213 5.32 2.64 -2.36
N ASP A 214 5.91 1.55 -1.87
CA ASP A 214 6.01 0.27 -2.59
C ASP A 214 5.32 -0.82 -1.78
N TYR A 215 4.15 -1.26 -2.24
CA TYR A 215 3.46 -2.43 -1.69
C TYR A 215 4.01 -3.72 -2.31
N ARG A 216 4.26 -4.71 -1.46
CA ARG A 216 4.60 -6.09 -1.82
C ARG A 216 3.57 -7.06 -1.24
N ILE A 217 3.55 -8.27 -1.77
CA ILE A 217 2.64 -9.34 -1.33
C ILE A 217 2.68 -9.53 0.20
N GLY A 218 1.54 -9.94 0.78
CA GLY A 218 1.45 -10.21 2.21
C GLY A 218 1.25 -8.97 3.11
N GLY A 219 0.81 -7.84 2.56
CA GLY A 219 0.48 -6.66 3.38
C GLY A 219 1.68 -5.80 3.77
N VAL A 220 2.81 -5.94 3.08
CA VAL A 220 4.07 -5.23 3.38
C VAL A 220 4.18 -3.99 2.50
N TYR A 221 4.46 -2.84 3.11
CA TYR A 221 4.66 -1.56 2.45
C TYR A 221 6.02 -0.99 2.81
N ARG A 222 6.78 -0.54 1.82
CA ARG A 222 7.98 0.28 2.02
C ARG A 222 7.63 1.74 1.76
N LEU A 223 7.84 2.59 2.75
CA LEU A 223 7.66 4.04 2.67
C LEU A 223 9.04 4.65 2.49
N ALA A 224 9.30 5.28 1.33
CA ALA A 224 10.66 5.69 0.98
C ALA A 224 10.82 7.19 0.71
N SER A 225 9.73 7.94 0.60
CA SER A 225 9.83 9.38 0.32
C SER A 225 9.51 10.23 1.55
N PRO A 226 10.42 11.13 1.97
CA PRO A 226 10.14 12.09 3.05
C PRO A 226 9.08 13.13 2.65
N ARG A 227 8.70 13.19 1.37
CA ARG A 227 7.69 14.11 0.84
C ARG A 227 6.25 13.68 1.15
N LEU A 228 6.05 12.44 1.59
CA LEU A 228 4.73 11.94 1.95
C LEU A 228 4.60 11.87 3.46
N ASP A 229 3.60 12.56 4.01
CA ASP A 229 3.22 12.43 5.41
C ASP A 229 2.96 10.96 5.75
N GLN A 230 3.64 10.46 6.78
CA GLN A 230 3.53 9.07 7.25
C GLN A 230 2.08 8.70 7.62
N ARG A 231 1.32 9.64 8.16
CA ARG A 231 -0.10 9.47 8.51
C ARG A 231 -0.95 9.23 7.26
N LEU A 232 -0.63 9.95 6.17
CA LEU A 232 -1.29 9.77 4.87
C LEU A 232 -0.89 8.44 4.23
N ALA A 233 0.35 8.00 4.41
CA ALA A 233 0.82 6.69 3.97
C ALA A 233 0.12 5.53 4.72
N TYR A 234 -0.11 5.66 6.03
CA TYR A 234 -0.88 4.70 6.81
C TYR A 234 -2.32 4.59 6.32
N ALA A 235 -2.99 5.72 6.10
CA ALA A 235 -4.34 5.76 5.53
C ALA A 235 -4.42 5.04 4.17
N GLN A 236 -3.47 5.33 3.27
CA GLN A 236 -3.38 4.68 1.96
C GLN A 236 -3.15 3.17 2.07
N ALA A 237 -2.28 2.73 2.97
CA ALA A 237 -1.99 1.32 3.18
C ALA A 237 -3.23 0.56 3.69
N VAL A 238 -3.95 1.11 4.66
CA VAL A 238 -5.19 0.53 5.20
C VAL A 238 -6.26 0.40 4.12
N LEU A 239 -6.53 1.49 3.36
CA LEU A 239 -7.49 1.48 2.26
C LEU A 239 -7.14 0.48 1.16
N HIS A 240 -5.85 0.37 0.82
CA HIS A 240 -5.38 -0.56 -0.20
C HIS A 240 -5.45 -2.03 0.26
N VAL A 241 -5.14 -2.32 1.53
CA VAL A 241 -5.32 -3.67 2.11
C VAL A 241 -6.79 -4.09 2.05
N TRP A 242 -7.72 -3.21 2.43
CA TRP A 242 -9.16 -3.49 2.34
C TRP A 242 -9.67 -3.78 0.92
N ASP A 243 -8.99 -3.28 -0.10
CA ASP A 243 -9.36 -3.53 -1.49
C ASP A 243 -8.95 -4.91 -2.00
N ARG A 244 -8.04 -5.58 -1.30
CA ARG A 244 -7.39 -6.80 -1.73
C ARG A 244 -8.04 -8.10 -1.23
N GLY A 245 -9.14 -8.04 -0.48
CA GLY A 245 -9.87 -9.24 0.00
C GLY A 245 -11.36 -9.02 0.15
#